data_AF-A0A3C1UD39-F1
#
_entry.id   AF-A0A3C1UD39-F1
#
_cell.length_a   1.000
_cell.length_b   1.000
_cell.length_c   1.000
_cell.angle_alpha   90.00
_cell.angle_beta   90.00
_cell.angle_gamma   90.00
#
_symmetry.space_group_name_H-M   'P 1'
#
loop_
_entity.id
_entity.type
_entity.pdbx_description
1 polymer ?
#
loop_
_entity_poly.entity_id
_entity_poly.type
_entity_poly.pdbx_seq_one_letter_code
_entity_poly.pdbx_strand_id
1 'polypeptide(L)'
;MVCNLVLAYVVYFVCRIVFLLTNYSSFSDNLTAGHLMEMLRGGFLFDSSAIMYTNVLWIVMVLFPLHLKETPTYRKVCKWLFVVVNSFAVVMNLCDCVYFQYTSRRTTSTVFSEFSHEGNLAGIFGTELIRHWYLLLIGVVLIYGLWRLYLSHNLKRHTICWWCYSLATLVSILLMVPCILGGMRGGLAHSVRPITVSNANQYVNHPTEAAIVLNTPFSLIRTIGKNVFEEPKYFTDEKQMLSYYSPIHQPASGTVMNKKNVVVLIVESFGREYIGSLNRDLDGGKYRGYTPFVDSLLTHSLTFEYTFANG
;
A
#
# COMPACT_ATOMS: atom_id res chain seq x y z
N MET A 1 23.90 -15.68 5.94
CA MET A 1 22.84 -15.15 5.07
C MET A 1 21.47 -15.29 5.73
N VAL A 2 21.02 -16.52 6.00
CA VAL A 2 19.72 -16.83 6.61
C VAL A 2 19.45 -16.02 7.88
N CYS A 3 20.38 -15.97 8.84
CA CYS A 3 20.20 -15.20 10.09
C CYS A 3 19.95 -13.70 9.84
N ASN A 4 20.62 -13.10 8.85
CA ASN A 4 20.42 -11.68 8.52
C ASN A 4 19.07 -11.46 7.82
N LEU A 5 18.62 -12.42 6.98
CA LEU A 5 17.27 -12.36 6.42
C LEU A 5 16.20 -12.51 7.51
N VAL A 6 16.38 -13.43 8.46
CA VAL A 6 15.50 -13.57 9.63
C VAL A 6 15.46 -12.28 10.45
N LEU A 7 16.59 -11.60 10.63
CA LEU A 7 16.63 -10.28 11.27
C LEU A 7 15.78 -9.25 10.50
N ALA A 8 15.84 -9.23 9.16
CA ALA A 8 14.96 -8.37 8.36
C ALA A 8 13.48 -8.73 8.55
N TYR A 9 13.12 -10.02 8.59
CA TYR A 9 11.76 -10.46 8.87
C TYR A 9 11.24 -9.98 10.23
N VAL A 10 12.07 -10.09 11.28
CA VAL A 10 11.70 -9.59 12.62
C VAL A 10 11.46 -8.09 12.58
N VAL A 11 12.32 -7.33 11.90
CA VAL A 11 12.17 -5.87 11.78
C VAL A 11 10.89 -5.49 11.03
N TYR A 12 10.61 -6.14 9.89
CA TYR A 12 9.36 -5.90 9.14
C TYR A 12 8.12 -6.27 9.95
N PHE A 13 8.18 -7.38 10.69
CA PHE A 13 7.10 -7.79 11.57
C PHE A 13 6.85 -6.75 12.67
N VAL A 14 7.90 -6.23 13.31
CA VAL A 14 7.75 -5.16 14.30
C VAL A 14 7.15 -3.90 13.67
N CYS A 15 7.62 -3.47 12.49
CA CYS A 15 7.02 -2.34 11.77
C CYS A 15 5.52 -2.54 11.50
N ARG A 16 5.11 -3.76 11.16
CA ARG A 16 3.70 -4.12 10.92
C ARG A 16 2.86 -4.03 12.19
N ILE A 17 3.40 -4.52 13.32
CA ILE A 17 2.72 -4.40 14.62
C ILE A 17 2.61 -2.92 15.03
N VAL A 18 3.67 -2.13 14.85
CA VAL A 18 3.64 -0.68 15.11
C VAL A 18 2.60 0.02 14.25
N PHE A 19 2.48 -0.35 12.98
CA PHE A 19 1.44 0.17 12.09
C PHE A 19 0.03 -0.19 12.58
N LEU A 20 -0.19 -1.45 12.95
CA LEU A 20 -1.48 -1.92 13.47
C LEU A 20 -1.87 -1.17 14.76
N LEU A 21 -0.92 -0.98 15.68
CA LEU A 21 -1.17 -0.28 16.94
C LEU A 21 -1.43 1.22 16.74
N THR A 22 -0.70 1.86 15.83
CA THR A 22 -0.85 3.30 15.55
C THR A 22 -2.20 3.61 14.89
N ASN A 23 -2.72 2.67 14.10
CA ASN A 23 -3.98 2.83 13.36
C ASN A 23 -5.09 1.92 13.88
N TYR A 24 -4.99 1.47 15.14
CA TYR A 24 -5.92 0.49 15.70
C TYR A 24 -7.38 0.98 15.68
N SER A 25 -7.61 2.28 15.88
CA SER A 25 -8.94 2.89 15.81
C SER A 25 -9.60 2.78 14.43
N SER A 26 -8.83 2.64 13.36
CA SER A 26 -9.35 2.47 12.00
C SER A 26 -9.76 1.02 11.70
N PHE A 27 -9.42 0.08 12.60
CA PHE A 27 -9.62 -1.36 12.39
C PHE A 27 -10.40 -2.05 13.52
N SER A 28 -10.76 -1.31 14.58
CA SER A 28 -11.31 -1.87 15.83
C SER A 28 -12.62 -2.62 15.66
N ASP A 29 -13.42 -2.27 14.65
CA ASP A 29 -14.82 -2.67 14.59
C ASP A 29 -15.02 -4.15 14.19
N ASN A 30 -14.01 -4.80 13.57
CA ASN A 30 -14.12 -6.17 13.03
C ASN A 30 -12.94 -7.10 13.37
N LEU A 31 -12.08 -6.73 14.32
CA LEU A 31 -10.85 -7.48 14.66
C LEU A 31 -11.14 -8.73 15.51
N THR A 32 -11.45 -9.86 14.85
CA THR A 32 -11.45 -11.18 15.50
C THR A 32 -10.03 -11.78 15.50
N ALA A 33 -9.66 -12.55 16.53
CA ALA A 33 -8.33 -13.17 16.63
C ALA A 33 -7.99 -14.10 15.44
N GLY A 34 -8.98 -14.84 14.91
CA GLY A 34 -8.82 -15.66 13.71
C GLY A 34 -8.53 -14.83 12.46
N HIS A 35 -9.25 -13.72 12.30
CA HIS A 35 -9.07 -12.78 11.19
C HIS A 35 -7.68 -12.11 11.24
N LEU A 36 -7.23 -11.73 12.44
CA LEU A 36 -5.88 -11.19 12.62
C LEU A 36 -4.80 -12.20 12.22
N MET A 37 -4.98 -13.49 12.53
CA MET A 37 -4.02 -14.53 12.13
C MET A 37 -3.98 -14.70 10.60
N GLU A 38 -5.11 -14.62 9.92
CA GLU A 38 -5.19 -14.66 8.46
C GLU A 38 -4.46 -13.46 7.83
N MET A 39 -4.70 -12.25 8.36
CA MET A 39 -4.00 -11.04 7.94
C MET A 39 -2.48 -11.12 8.16
N LEU A 40 -2.04 -11.67 9.30
CA LEU A 40 -0.61 -11.86 9.59
C LEU A 40 0.02 -12.91 8.67
N ARG A 41 -0.71 -13.98 8.32
CA ARG A 41 -0.26 -14.97 7.33
C ARG A 41 -0.09 -14.36 5.95
N GLY A 42 -1.07 -13.58 5.50
CA GLY A 42 -0.95 -12.79 4.27
C GLY A 42 0.25 -11.84 4.37
N GLY A 43 0.36 -11.13 5.48
CA GLY A 43 1.45 -10.19 5.75
C GLY A 43 2.84 -10.79 5.60
N PHE A 44 3.05 -12.00 6.12
CA PHE A 44 4.31 -12.72 5.97
C PHE A 44 4.68 -12.98 4.49
N LEU A 45 3.69 -13.23 3.63
CA LEU A 45 3.90 -13.41 2.19
C LEU A 45 4.38 -12.11 1.53
N PHE A 46 3.72 -10.99 1.83
CA PHE A 46 4.08 -9.67 1.32
C PHE A 46 5.41 -9.16 1.88
N ASP A 47 5.71 -9.45 3.15
CA ASP A 47 7.01 -9.16 3.77
C ASP A 47 8.12 -9.96 3.12
N SER A 48 7.87 -11.24 2.82
CA SER A 48 8.81 -12.07 2.07
C SER A 48 9.16 -11.45 0.73
N SER A 49 8.14 -11.04 -0.04
CA SER A 49 8.37 -10.40 -1.33
C SER A 49 9.17 -9.08 -1.18
N ALA A 50 8.79 -8.22 -0.23
CA ALA A 50 9.48 -6.96 0.05
C ALA A 50 10.94 -7.15 0.43
N ILE A 51 11.22 -8.07 1.35
CA ILE A 51 12.58 -8.35 1.83
C ILE A 51 13.45 -8.89 0.70
N MET A 52 12.92 -9.78 -0.13
CA MET A 52 13.66 -10.30 -1.29
C MET A 52 13.95 -9.21 -2.33
N TYR A 53 12.99 -8.33 -2.63
CA TYR A 53 13.20 -7.22 -3.56
C TYR A 53 14.23 -6.22 -3.04
N THR A 54 14.07 -5.76 -1.80
CA THR A 54 14.98 -4.77 -1.19
C THR A 54 16.39 -5.32 -1.03
N ASN A 55 16.53 -6.59 -0.66
CA ASN A 55 17.83 -7.20 -0.41
C ASN A 55 18.40 -7.92 -1.65
N VAL A 56 17.80 -7.84 -2.83
CA VAL A 56 18.24 -8.60 -4.02
C VAL A 56 19.72 -8.36 -4.34
N LEU A 57 20.18 -7.11 -4.26
CA LEU A 57 21.58 -6.76 -4.53
C LEU A 57 22.50 -7.37 -3.46
N TRP A 58 22.12 -7.29 -2.19
CA TRP A 58 22.88 -7.89 -1.10
C TRP A 58 22.94 -9.41 -1.22
N ILE A 59 21.83 -10.06 -1.56
CA ILE A 59 21.73 -11.51 -1.78
C ILE A 59 22.65 -11.93 -2.92
N VAL A 60 22.60 -11.22 -4.06
CA VAL A 60 23.49 -11.49 -5.19
C VAL A 60 24.94 -11.35 -4.76
N MET A 61 25.32 -10.28 -4.08
CA MET A 61 26.70 -10.09 -3.58
C MET A 61 27.16 -11.21 -2.64
N VAL A 62 26.30 -11.70 -1.74
CA VAL A 62 26.64 -12.78 -0.81
C VAL A 62 26.73 -14.14 -1.50
N LEU A 63 25.88 -14.40 -2.51
CA LEU A 63 25.85 -15.67 -3.24
C LEU A 63 26.84 -15.72 -4.40
N PHE A 64 27.32 -14.58 -4.89
CA PHE A 64 28.18 -14.54 -6.07
C PHE A 64 29.50 -15.29 -5.80
N PRO A 65 29.92 -16.22 -6.69
CA PRO A 65 31.04 -17.13 -6.45
C PRO A 65 32.42 -16.47 -6.64
N LEU A 66 32.63 -15.28 -6.07
CA LEU A 66 33.94 -14.62 -6.06
C LEU A 66 34.68 -14.86 -4.75
N HIS A 67 35.96 -15.22 -4.85
CA HIS A 67 36.88 -15.30 -3.70
C HIS A 67 37.08 -13.94 -3.01
N LEU A 68 36.68 -12.84 -3.67
CA LEU A 68 36.68 -11.47 -3.11
C LEU A 68 35.76 -11.32 -1.88
N LYS A 69 34.78 -12.23 -1.72
CA LYS A 69 33.81 -12.21 -0.60
C LYS A 69 34.46 -12.40 0.77
N GLU A 70 35.67 -12.93 0.80
CA GLU A 70 36.44 -13.17 2.02
C GLU A 70 37.25 -11.95 2.47
N THR A 71 37.33 -10.89 1.67
CA THR A 71 38.05 -9.67 2.08
C THR A 71 37.26 -8.91 3.16
N PRO A 72 37.95 -8.30 4.14
CA PRO A 72 37.29 -7.52 5.19
C PRO A 72 36.52 -6.33 4.62
N THR A 73 37.02 -5.72 3.54
CA THR A 73 36.37 -4.62 2.83
C THR A 73 35.05 -5.05 2.21
N TYR A 74 35.02 -6.17 1.49
CA TYR A 74 33.78 -6.68 0.88
C TYR A 74 32.70 -6.98 1.92
N ARG A 75 33.08 -7.62 3.04
CA ARG A 75 32.14 -7.88 4.15
C ARG A 75 31.58 -6.59 4.75
N LYS A 76 32.43 -5.55 4.90
CA LYS A 76 32.01 -4.23 5.39
C LYS A 76 31.03 -3.57 4.42
N VAL A 77 31.29 -3.65 3.11
CA VAL A 77 30.37 -3.15 2.07
C VAL A 77 29.03 -3.89 2.13
N CYS A 78 29.02 -5.22 2.17
CA CYS A 78 27.78 -6.00 2.29
C CYS A 78 27.01 -5.68 3.58
N LYS A 79 27.71 -5.50 4.71
CA LYS A 79 27.07 -5.08 5.98
C LYS A 79 26.36 -3.74 5.81
N TRP A 80 27.07 -2.72 5.33
CA TRP A 80 26.49 -1.38 5.20
C TRP A 80 25.40 -1.34 4.13
N LEU A 81 25.54 -2.06 3.03
CA LEU A 81 24.47 -2.20 2.04
C LEU A 81 23.20 -2.76 2.67
N PHE A 82 23.31 -3.86 3.43
CA PHE A 82 22.18 -4.44 4.13
C PHE A 82 21.54 -3.47 5.13
N VAL A 83 22.37 -2.85 5.99
CA VAL A 83 21.87 -1.94 7.02
C VAL A 83 21.20 -0.72 6.40
N VAL A 84 21.83 -0.06 5.42
CA VAL A 84 21.29 1.16 4.78
C VAL A 84 19.98 0.87 4.06
N VAL A 85 19.93 -0.20 3.25
CA VAL A 85 18.71 -0.53 2.49
C VAL A 85 17.54 -0.88 3.41
N ASN A 86 17.78 -1.72 4.44
CA ASN A 86 16.72 -2.05 5.40
C ASN A 86 16.37 -0.85 6.30
N SER A 87 17.29 0.07 6.57
CA SER A 87 16.98 1.31 7.29
C SER A 87 16.02 2.19 6.51
N PHE A 88 16.23 2.35 5.19
CA PHE A 88 15.25 3.03 4.33
C PHE A 88 13.89 2.32 4.35
N ALA A 89 13.87 0.99 4.29
CA ALA A 89 12.62 0.23 4.40
C ALA A 89 11.88 0.45 5.73
N VAL A 90 12.61 0.51 6.85
CA VAL A 90 12.05 0.84 8.16
C VAL A 90 11.45 2.23 8.16
N VAL A 91 12.20 3.24 7.71
CA VAL A 91 11.73 4.63 7.66
C VAL A 91 10.47 4.74 6.80
N MET A 92 10.43 4.10 5.62
CA MET A 92 9.25 4.09 4.77
C MET A 92 8.02 3.49 5.46
N ASN A 93 8.16 2.35 6.16
CA ASN A 93 7.04 1.74 6.89
C ASN A 93 6.56 2.62 8.06
N LEU A 94 7.48 3.29 8.77
CA LEU A 94 7.14 4.13 9.92
C LEU A 94 6.48 5.46 9.49
N CYS A 95 6.98 6.12 8.45
CA CYS A 95 6.33 7.32 7.88
C CYS A 95 4.90 7.02 7.42
N ASP A 96 4.72 5.86 6.81
CA ASP A 96 3.42 5.40 6.31
C ASP A 96 2.41 5.10 7.43
N CYS A 97 2.86 4.89 8.67
CA CYS A 97 1.96 4.77 9.83
C CYS A 97 1.16 6.06 10.06
N VAL A 98 1.77 7.23 9.80
CA VAL A 98 1.13 8.54 9.91
C VAL A 98 0.38 8.87 8.61
N TYR A 99 0.99 8.63 7.46
CA TYR A 99 0.38 8.97 6.17
C TYR A 99 -0.92 8.19 5.88
N PHE A 100 -1.02 6.97 6.40
CA PHE A 100 -2.23 6.15 6.27
C PHE A 100 -3.47 6.85 6.85
N GLN A 101 -3.34 7.66 7.89
CA GLN A 101 -4.48 8.35 8.51
C GLN A 101 -5.14 9.36 7.58
N TYR A 102 -4.39 9.88 6.59
CA TYR A 102 -4.88 10.85 5.61
C TYR A 102 -5.41 10.19 4.34
N THR A 103 -4.84 9.04 3.95
CA THR A 103 -5.12 8.43 2.65
C THR A 103 -5.92 7.13 2.72
N SER A 104 -6.04 6.53 3.92
CA SER A 104 -6.66 5.22 4.17
C SER A 104 -6.13 4.08 3.29
N ARG A 105 -4.92 4.24 2.74
CA ARG A 105 -4.22 3.26 1.90
C ARG A 105 -2.72 3.32 2.16
N ARG A 106 -2.01 2.23 1.84
CA ARG A 106 -0.53 2.22 1.91
C ARG A 106 0.07 3.17 0.89
N THR A 107 1.17 3.83 1.26
CA THR A 107 1.91 4.70 0.34
C THR A 107 2.33 3.91 -0.92
N THR A 108 1.97 4.46 -2.08
CA THR A 108 2.40 3.95 -3.39
C THR A 108 3.25 5.01 -4.09
N SER A 109 3.74 4.72 -5.29
CA SER A 109 4.58 5.66 -6.05
C SER A 109 3.87 6.96 -6.43
N THR A 110 2.54 7.06 -6.27
CA THR A 110 1.79 8.33 -6.45
C THR A 110 2.18 9.40 -5.45
N VAL A 111 2.78 9.02 -4.31
CA VAL A 111 3.24 9.96 -3.29
C VAL A 111 4.24 10.99 -3.87
N PHE A 112 5.07 10.57 -4.82
CA PHE A 112 6.05 11.47 -5.46
C PHE A 112 5.38 12.51 -6.36
N SER A 113 4.28 12.16 -7.03
CA SER A 113 3.49 13.13 -7.80
C SER A 113 2.61 14.00 -6.90
N GLU A 114 2.05 13.43 -5.83
CA GLU A 114 1.20 14.15 -4.85
C GLU A 114 1.98 15.29 -4.17
N PHE A 115 3.26 15.07 -3.85
CA PHE A 115 4.11 16.09 -3.21
C PHE A 115 4.97 16.91 -4.20
N SER A 116 4.83 16.70 -5.51
CA SER A 116 5.69 17.36 -6.51
C SER A 116 5.45 18.87 -6.65
N HIS A 117 4.26 19.36 -6.28
CA HIS A 117 3.88 20.77 -6.38
C HIS A 117 3.82 21.49 -5.01
N GLU A 118 4.23 20.81 -3.94
CA GLU A 118 4.04 21.31 -2.58
C GLU A 118 5.25 22.11 -2.09
N GLY A 119 5.06 23.41 -1.82
CA GLY A 119 6.14 24.32 -1.44
C GLY A 119 6.63 24.18 0.01
N ASN A 120 5.89 23.51 0.90
CA ASN A 120 6.18 23.45 2.35
C ASN A 120 6.34 22.03 2.90
N LEU A 121 6.95 21.13 2.14
CA LEU A 121 7.19 19.74 2.57
C LEU A 121 7.97 19.66 3.88
N ALA A 122 9.05 20.44 4.02
CA ALA A 122 9.91 20.41 5.19
C ALA A 122 9.18 20.82 6.49
N GLY A 123 8.27 21.80 6.40
CA GLY A 123 7.44 22.20 7.52
C GLY A 123 6.49 21.08 7.95
N ILE A 124 5.79 20.46 7.00
CA ILE A 124 4.85 19.36 7.24
C ILE A 124 5.56 18.16 7.87
N PHE A 125 6.67 17.70 7.28
CA PHE A 125 7.46 16.60 7.82
C PHE A 125 8.01 16.93 9.22
N GLY A 126 8.44 18.17 9.45
CA GLY A 126 8.96 18.61 10.75
C GLY A 126 7.90 18.59 11.86
N THR A 127 6.71 19.11 11.59
CA THR A 127 5.60 19.08 12.55
C THR A 127 5.15 17.66 12.87
N GLU A 128 5.07 16.79 11.85
CA GLU A 128 4.68 15.39 12.05
C GLU A 128 5.74 14.59 12.80
N LEU A 129 7.03 14.85 12.56
CA LEU A 129 8.14 14.25 13.32
C LEU A 129 8.08 14.58 14.81
N ILE A 130 7.77 15.83 15.16
CA ILE A 130 7.66 16.25 16.56
C ILE A 130 6.42 15.63 17.20
N ARG A 131 5.28 15.64 16.49
CA ARG A 131 4.03 15.06 16.98
C ARG A 131 4.16 13.55 17.23
N HIS A 132 4.88 12.84 16.36
CA HIS A 132 5.07 11.39 16.42
C HIS A 132 6.50 10.98 16.80
N TRP A 133 7.11 11.68 17.76
CA TRP A 133 8.49 11.42 18.22
C TRP A 133 8.75 9.96 18.64
N TYR A 134 7.73 9.26 19.15
CA TYR A 134 7.82 7.84 19.52
C TYR A 134 8.14 6.94 18.32
N LEU A 135 7.62 7.25 17.12
CA LEU A 135 7.94 6.51 15.90
C LEU A 135 9.41 6.70 15.51
N LEU A 136 9.96 7.89 15.71
CA LEU A 136 11.38 8.15 15.48
C LEU A 136 12.25 7.32 16.43
N LEU A 137 11.90 7.23 17.72
CA LEU A 137 12.63 6.38 18.67
C LEU A 137 12.57 4.90 18.28
N ILE A 138 11.39 4.40 17.90
CA ILE A 138 11.24 3.03 17.40
C ILE A 138 12.13 2.80 16.17
N GLY A 139 12.14 3.74 15.22
CA GLY A 139 13.01 3.68 14.05
C GLY A 139 14.49 3.60 14.41
N VAL A 140 14.96 4.45 15.32
CA VAL A 140 16.35 4.43 15.81
C VAL A 140 16.70 3.10 16.45
N VAL A 141 15.81 2.54 17.28
CA VAL A 141 16.03 1.24 17.93
C VAL A 141 16.10 0.10 16.91
N LEU A 142 15.20 0.10 15.92
CA LEU A 142 15.19 -0.93 14.86
C LEU A 142 16.45 -0.84 13.98
N ILE A 143 16.86 0.36 13.58
CA ILE A 143 18.08 0.60 12.80
C ILE A 143 19.33 0.22 13.59
N TYR A 144 19.38 0.59 14.87
CA TYR A 144 20.46 0.17 15.77
C TYR A 144 20.51 -1.36 15.91
N GLY A 145 19.34 -2.01 16.04
CA GLY A 145 19.21 -3.47 16.03
C GLY A 145 19.76 -4.10 14.75
N LEU A 146 19.39 -3.57 13.57
CA LEU A 146 19.93 -4.00 12.28
C LEU A 146 21.45 -3.89 12.23
N TRP A 147 22.01 -2.79 12.73
CA TRP A 147 23.46 -2.57 12.73
C TRP A 147 24.22 -3.47 13.71
N ARG A 148 23.67 -3.66 14.92
CA ARG A 148 24.33 -4.38 16.02
C ARG A 148 24.20 -5.89 15.90
N LEU A 149 23.03 -6.39 15.51
CA LEU A 149 22.74 -7.81 15.40
C LEU A 149 23.15 -8.41 14.05
N TYR A 150 23.65 -7.58 13.11
CA TYR A 150 24.18 -8.08 11.85
C TYR A 150 25.33 -9.07 12.08
N LEU A 151 25.11 -10.32 11.70
CA LEU A 151 26.13 -11.36 11.77
C LEU A 151 27.02 -11.32 10.52
N SER A 152 28.24 -10.82 10.71
CA SER A 152 29.35 -11.04 9.78
C SER A 152 30.07 -12.31 10.18
N HIS A 153 30.01 -13.35 9.33
CA HIS A 153 30.73 -14.58 9.63
C HIS A 153 32.24 -14.35 9.48
N ASN A 154 33.00 -14.62 10.54
CA ASN A 154 34.46 -14.65 10.52
C ASN A 154 34.93 -16.05 10.11
N LEU A 155 34.68 -16.46 8.86
CA LEU A 155 35.41 -17.62 8.34
C LEU A 155 36.89 -17.22 8.26
N LYS A 156 37.71 -17.91 9.06
CA LYS A 156 39.17 -17.88 8.93
C LYS A 156 39.51 -18.50 7.57
N ARG A 157 40.32 -17.77 6.79
CA ARG A 157 40.72 -18.05 5.39
C ARG A 157 41.41 -19.41 5.15
N HIS A 158 41.67 -20.19 6.21
CA HIS A 158 42.50 -21.38 6.15
C HIS A 158 41.73 -22.58 6.70
N THR A 159 41.24 -23.45 5.79
CA THR A 159 41.10 -24.92 5.96
C THR A 159 40.28 -25.61 4.87
N ILE A 160 39.53 -24.89 4.03
CA ILE A 160 38.61 -25.52 3.06
C ILE A 160 39.26 -25.62 1.67
N CYS A 161 39.23 -26.81 1.08
CA CYS A 161 39.72 -27.05 -0.28
C CYS A 161 38.87 -26.30 -1.33
N TRP A 162 39.49 -25.79 -2.39
CA TRP A 162 38.83 -24.95 -3.40
C TRP A 162 37.60 -25.60 -4.05
N TRP A 163 37.62 -26.92 -4.27
CA TRP A 163 36.48 -27.66 -4.82
C TRP A 163 35.34 -27.80 -3.81
N CYS A 164 35.63 -28.03 -2.52
CA CYS A 164 34.61 -28.09 -1.46
C CYS A 164 33.90 -26.73 -1.30
N TYR A 165 34.67 -25.64 -1.37
CA TYR A 165 34.12 -24.28 -1.33
C TYR A 165 33.24 -23.97 -2.56
N SER A 166 33.69 -24.40 -3.74
CA SER A 166 32.93 -24.21 -4.99
C SER A 166 31.64 -25.04 -4.98
N LEU A 167 31.71 -26.30 -4.53
CA LEU A 167 30.55 -27.17 -4.38
C LEU A 167 29.55 -26.63 -3.35
N ALA A 168 30.03 -26.19 -2.18
CA ALA A 168 29.19 -25.58 -1.14
C ALA A 168 28.51 -24.30 -1.65
N THR A 169 29.25 -23.46 -2.41
CA THR A 169 28.68 -22.26 -3.03
C THR A 169 27.62 -22.63 -4.06
N LEU A 170 27.87 -23.61 -4.93
CA LEU A 170 26.92 -24.08 -5.94
C LEU A 170 25.65 -24.66 -5.30
N VAL A 171 25.78 -25.49 -4.27
CA VAL A 171 24.64 -26.02 -3.51
C VAL A 171 23.86 -24.89 -2.85
N SER A 172 24.54 -23.89 -2.28
CA SER A 172 23.87 -22.73 -1.67
C SER A 172 23.08 -21.91 -2.69
N ILE A 173 23.61 -21.71 -3.91
CA ILE A 173 22.90 -21.04 -5.00
C ILE A 173 21.68 -21.87 -5.41
N LEU A 174 21.86 -23.18 -5.62
CA LEU A 174 20.80 -24.08 -6.05
C LEU A 174 19.62 -24.12 -5.07
N LEU A 175 19.90 -24.05 -3.77
CA LEU A 175 18.86 -24.01 -2.73
C LEU A 175 18.24 -22.62 -2.57
N MET A 176 19.04 -21.56 -2.62
CA MET A 176 18.56 -20.22 -2.29
C MET A 176 17.82 -19.54 -3.44
N VAL A 177 18.24 -19.74 -4.69
CA VAL A 177 17.60 -19.08 -5.85
C VAL A 177 16.11 -19.44 -5.96
N PRO A 178 15.69 -20.71 -5.86
CA PRO A 178 14.27 -21.05 -5.83
C PRO A 178 13.52 -20.40 -4.66
N CYS A 179 14.11 -20.37 -3.45
CA CYS A 179 13.50 -19.72 -2.29
C CYS A 179 13.29 -18.20 -2.50
N ILE A 180 14.26 -17.53 -3.10
CA ILE A 180 14.19 -16.09 -3.40
C ILE A 180 13.11 -15.83 -4.45
N LEU A 181 13.12 -16.59 -5.55
CA LEU A 181 12.12 -16.46 -6.61
C LEU A 181 10.70 -16.78 -6.10
N GLY A 182 10.57 -17.81 -5.26
CA GLY A 182 9.33 -18.16 -4.59
C GLY A 182 8.86 -17.06 -3.64
N GLY A 183 9.76 -16.46 -2.87
CA GLY A 183 9.46 -15.31 -1.99
C GLY A 183 9.02 -14.07 -2.76
N MET A 184 9.68 -13.75 -3.88
CA MET A 184 9.29 -12.62 -4.75
C MET A 184 7.93 -12.84 -5.40
N ARG A 185 7.63 -14.08 -5.81
CA ARG A 185 6.38 -14.46 -6.49
C ARG A 185 5.22 -14.81 -5.56
N GLY A 186 5.47 -15.09 -4.29
CA GLY A 186 4.45 -15.58 -3.34
C GLY A 186 4.06 -17.03 -3.54
N GLY A 187 4.88 -17.80 -4.25
CA GLY A 187 4.60 -19.20 -4.59
C GLY A 187 5.57 -19.74 -5.63
N LEU A 188 5.71 -21.06 -5.68
CA LEU A 188 6.61 -21.77 -6.60
C LEU A 188 5.89 -22.41 -7.80
N ALA A 189 4.55 -22.33 -7.86
CA ALA A 189 3.83 -22.96 -8.96
C ALA A 189 4.01 -22.20 -10.28
N HIS A 190 4.00 -22.94 -11.39
CA HIS A 190 4.31 -22.43 -12.74
C HIS A 190 3.29 -21.39 -13.24
N SER A 191 2.11 -21.32 -12.61
CA SER A 191 1.03 -20.38 -12.89
C SER A 191 1.02 -19.13 -12.00
N VAL A 192 1.94 -19.03 -11.02
CA VAL A 192 1.96 -17.89 -10.08
C VAL A 192 2.58 -16.67 -10.77
N ARG A 193 1.73 -15.70 -11.10
CA ARG A 193 2.16 -14.35 -11.51
C ARG A 193 2.78 -13.64 -10.30
N PRO A 194 3.73 -12.70 -10.51
CA PRO A 194 4.28 -11.93 -9.40
C PRO A 194 3.17 -11.22 -8.61
N ILE A 195 3.16 -11.37 -7.28
CA ILE A 195 2.11 -10.83 -6.40
C ILE A 195 1.84 -9.36 -6.72
N THR A 196 0.56 -9.00 -6.85
CA THR A 196 0.13 -7.61 -7.03
C THR A 196 -0.42 -7.05 -5.72
N VAL A 197 -0.53 -5.73 -5.63
CA VAL A 197 -1.12 -5.05 -4.46
C VAL A 197 -2.55 -5.55 -4.20
N SER A 198 -3.32 -5.82 -5.26
CA SER A 198 -4.69 -6.35 -5.18
C SER A 198 -4.80 -7.76 -4.60
N ASN A 199 -3.73 -8.58 -4.60
CA ASN A 199 -3.76 -9.89 -3.96
C ASN A 199 -3.93 -9.79 -2.44
N ALA A 200 -3.62 -8.63 -1.82
CA ALA A 200 -3.79 -8.44 -0.38
C ALA A 200 -5.27 -8.56 0.03
N ASN A 201 -6.19 -8.22 -0.88
CA ASN A 201 -7.64 -8.33 -0.66
C ASN A 201 -8.11 -9.78 -0.45
N GLN A 202 -7.28 -10.78 -0.75
CA GLN A 202 -7.62 -12.19 -0.51
C GLN A 202 -7.48 -12.61 0.95
N TYR A 203 -6.83 -11.78 1.78
CA TYR A 203 -6.55 -12.06 3.19
C TYR A 203 -7.33 -11.15 4.15
N VAL A 204 -8.31 -10.40 3.62
CA VAL A 204 -9.05 -9.38 4.38
C VAL A 204 -10.52 -9.37 3.99
N ASN A 205 -11.37 -8.91 4.91
CA ASN A 205 -12.81 -8.80 4.68
C ASN A 205 -13.18 -7.38 4.21
N HIS A 206 -12.45 -6.37 4.71
CA HIS A 206 -12.62 -4.98 4.29
C HIS A 206 -11.40 -4.47 3.50
N PRO A 207 -11.60 -3.67 2.44
CA PRO A 207 -10.49 -3.13 1.65
C PRO A 207 -9.48 -2.29 2.45
N THR A 208 -9.92 -1.62 3.52
CA THR A 208 -9.04 -0.83 4.41
C THR A 208 -8.03 -1.70 5.15
N GLU A 209 -8.44 -2.92 5.56
CA GLU A 209 -7.58 -3.90 6.24
C GLU A 209 -6.46 -4.41 5.32
N ALA A 210 -6.60 -4.30 4.00
CA ALA A 210 -5.54 -4.68 3.06
C ALA A 210 -4.24 -3.89 3.34
N ALA A 211 -4.35 -2.69 3.91
CA ALA A 211 -3.20 -1.92 4.37
C ALA A 211 -2.46 -2.59 5.52
N ILE A 212 -3.12 -3.37 6.39
CA ILE A 212 -2.43 -4.16 7.42
C ILE A 212 -1.58 -5.23 6.77
N VAL A 213 -2.09 -5.91 5.73
CA VAL A 213 -1.44 -7.02 5.02
C VAL A 213 -0.27 -6.53 4.15
N LEU A 214 -0.40 -5.37 3.52
CA LEU A 214 0.66 -4.76 2.71
C LEU A 214 1.74 -4.10 3.56
N ASN A 215 2.95 -3.98 3.00
CA ASN A 215 4.03 -3.14 3.54
C ASN A 215 4.42 -2.08 2.51
N THR A 216 4.91 -0.94 2.98
CA THR A 216 5.21 0.23 2.15
C THR A 216 6.29 -0.04 1.09
N PRO A 217 7.42 -0.70 1.43
CA PRO A 217 8.46 -1.01 0.44
C PRO A 217 7.94 -1.86 -0.72
N PHE A 218 7.09 -2.87 -0.43
CA PHE A 218 6.47 -3.68 -1.47
C PHE A 218 5.53 -2.85 -2.34
N SER A 219 4.62 -2.09 -1.72
CA SER A 219 3.64 -1.28 -2.44
C SER A 219 4.33 -0.30 -3.39
N LEU A 220 5.36 0.41 -2.92
CA LEU A 220 6.17 1.31 -3.75
C LEU A 220 6.80 0.58 -4.94
N ILE A 221 7.54 -0.50 -4.67
CA ILE A 221 8.26 -1.25 -5.72
C ILE A 221 7.30 -1.79 -6.79
N ARG A 222 6.09 -2.24 -6.39
CA ARG A 222 5.12 -2.84 -7.31
C ARG A 222 4.28 -1.82 -8.08
N THR A 223 4.25 -0.57 -7.66
CA THR A 223 3.56 0.51 -8.39
C THR A 223 4.50 1.37 -9.23
N ILE A 224 5.82 1.23 -9.11
CA ILE A 224 6.78 1.89 -10.02
C ILE A 224 6.45 1.52 -11.47
N GLY A 225 6.32 2.53 -12.32
CA GLY A 225 6.05 2.38 -13.74
C GLY A 225 4.66 1.80 -14.05
N LYS A 226 3.74 1.80 -13.09
CA LYS A 226 2.32 1.56 -13.35
C LYS A 226 1.64 2.85 -13.74
N ASN A 227 0.79 2.77 -14.75
CA ASN A 227 0.02 3.89 -15.23
C ASN A 227 -0.94 4.33 -14.11
N VAL A 228 -0.79 5.56 -13.66
CA VAL A 228 -1.80 6.24 -12.86
C VAL A 228 -2.90 6.68 -13.84
N PHE A 229 -4.13 6.79 -13.37
CA PHE A 229 -5.16 7.44 -14.17
C PHE A 229 -4.74 8.89 -14.42
N GLU A 230 -4.37 9.19 -15.66
CA GLU A 230 -4.13 10.56 -16.10
C GLU A 230 -5.45 11.09 -16.63
N GLU A 231 -5.87 12.26 -16.13
CA GLU A 231 -7.03 12.95 -16.69
C GLU A 231 -6.72 13.25 -18.17
N PRO A 232 -7.45 12.64 -19.11
CA PRO A 232 -7.19 12.86 -20.53
C PRO A 232 -7.47 14.32 -20.85
N LYS A 233 -6.44 15.04 -21.32
CA LYS A 233 -6.59 16.39 -21.85
C LYS A 233 -7.26 16.31 -23.22
N TYR A 234 -8.59 16.24 -23.22
CA TYR A 234 -9.38 16.20 -24.44
C TYR A 234 -9.32 17.52 -25.23
N PHE A 235 -9.19 18.65 -24.53
CA PHE A 235 -9.14 19.98 -25.13
C PHE A 235 -7.97 20.79 -24.55
N THR A 236 -7.24 21.50 -25.41
CA THR A 236 -6.14 22.40 -25.02
C THR A 236 -6.61 23.85 -24.83
N ASP A 237 -7.74 24.21 -25.46
CA ASP A 237 -8.33 25.55 -25.42
C ASP A 237 -9.76 25.47 -24.88
N GLU A 238 -10.05 26.31 -23.89
CA GLU A 238 -11.38 26.43 -23.26
C GLU A 238 -12.45 26.79 -24.31
N LYS A 239 -12.11 27.60 -25.31
CA LYS A 239 -13.05 27.96 -26.38
C LYS A 239 -13.44 26.75 -27.23
N GLN A 240 -12.50 25.84 -27.47
CA GLN A 240 -12.79 24.60 -28.20
C GLN A 240 -13.74 23.72 -27.39
N MET A 241 -13.48 23.54 -26.09
CA MET A 241 -14.36 22.80 -25.19
C MET A 241 -15.79 23.39 -25.17
N LEU A 242 -15.91 24.71 -24.99
CA LEU A 242 -17.19 25.41 -24.95
C LEU A 242 -17.95 25.36 -26.29
N SER A 243 -17.25 25.16 -27.42
CA SER A 243 -17.88 24.98 -28.73
C SER A 243 -18.62 23.64 -28.87
N TYR A 244 -18.18 22.60 -28.14
CA TYR A 244 -18.86 21.30 -28.11
C TYR A 244 -20.00 21.29 -27.11
N TYR A 245 -19.76 21.81 -25.90
CA TYR A 245 -20.77 21.85 -24.86
C TYR A 245 -20.48 22.98 -23.86
N SER A 246 -21.49 23.82 -23.61
CA SER A 246 -21.48 24.80 -22.53
C SER A 246 -22.47 24.36 -21.46
N PRO A 247 -22.04 24.13 -20.21
CA PRO A 247 -22.95 23.80 -19.11
C PRO A 247 -23.84 24.99 -18.73
N ILE A 248 -23.42 26.21 -19.10
CA ILE A 248 -24.18 27.44 -18.87
C ILE A 248 -25.14 27.62 -20.05
N HIS A 249 -26.42 27.41 -19.78
CA HIS A 249 -27.50 27.69 -20.70
C HIS A 249 -28.18 29.00 -20.34
N GLN A 250 -28.18 29.96 -21.25
CA GLN A 250 -28.92 31.21 -21.08
C GLN A 250 -30.34 31.04 -21.64
N PRO A 251 -31.36 31.64 -20.99
CA PRO A 251 -32.73 31.60 -21.49
C PRO A 251 -32.84 32.38 -22.81
N ALA A 252 -33.77 31.97 -23.67
CA ALA A 252 -34.03 32.67 -24.92
C ALA A 252 -34.49 34.12 -24.68
N SER A 253 -34.14 35.03 -25.59
CA SER A 253 -34.56 36.43 -25.51
C SER A 253 -36.08 36.54 -25.40
N GLY A 254 -36.56 37.28 -24.38
CA GLY A 254 -37.99 37.43 -24.11
C GLY A 254 -38.58 36.39 -23.15
N THR A 255 -37.78 35.43 -22.65
CA THR A 255 -38.24 34.49 -21.62
C THR A 255 -38.51 35.24 -20.32
N VAL A 256 -39.75 35.19 -19.84
CA VAL A 256 -40.14 35.78 -18.56
C VAL A 256 -39.73 34.84 -17.43
N MET A 257 -38.93 35.36 -16.48
CA MET A 257 -38.47 34.58 -15.33
C MET A 257 -39.66 34.18 -14.43
N ASN A 258 -39.78 32.88 -14.15
CA ASN A 258 -40.73 32.39 -13.16
C ASN A 258 -40.15 32.58 -11.75
N LYS A 259 -40.71 33.51 -10.97
CA LYS A 259 -40.21 33.92 -9.63
C LYS A 259 -40.59 32.94 -8.52
N LYS A 260 -40.45 31.63 -8.75
CA LYS A 260 -40.64 30.62 -7.70
C LYS A 260 -39.40 30.58 -6.80
N ASN A 261 -39.62 30.36 -5.51
CA ASN A 261 -38.54 30.00 -4.60
C ASN A 261 -38.04 28.60 -4.96
N VAL A 262 -36.73 28.44 -5.10
CA VAL A 262 -36.08 27.16 -5.39
C VAL A 262 -35.23 26.78 -4.19
N VAL A 263 -35.44 25.58 -3.67
CA VAL A 263 -34.64 24.98 -2.59
C VAL A 263 -34.01 23.71 -3.16
N VAL A 264 -32.68 23.64 -3.11
CA VAL A 264 -31.92 22.46 -3.55
C VAL A 264 -31.33 21.81 -2.30
N LEU A 265 -31.66 20.53 -2.10
CA LEU A 265 -31.12 19.71 -1.02
C LEU A 265 -30.23 18.63 -1.64
N ILE A 266 -28.94 18.66 -1.29
CA ILE A 266 -27.97 17.65 -1.72
C ILE A 266 -27.62 16.84 -0.46
N VAL A 267 -27.80 15.53 -0.52
CA VAL A 267 -27.57 14.63 0.61
C VAL A 267 -26.38 13.72 0.27
N GLU A 268 -25.38 13.76 1.13
CA GLU A 268 -24.15 12.96 0.97
C GLU A 268 -24.46 11.46 1.10
N SER A 269 -23.86 10.66 0.22
CA SER A 269 -23.98 9.20 0.18
C SER A 269 -25.43 8.68 0.16
N PHE A 270 -26.38 9.46 -0.37
CA PHE A 270 -27.79 9.09 -0.44
C PHE A 270 -28.10 8.24 -1.69
N GLY A 271 -27.68 6.98 -1.65
CA GLY A 271 -27.90 6.01 -2.72
C GLY A 271 -29.37 5.61 -2.88
N ARG A 272 -29.76 5.31 -4.12
CA ARG A 272 -31.11 4.79 -4.44
C ARG A 272 -31.42 3.53 -3.64
N GLU A 273 -30.41 2.69 -3.35
CA GLU A 273 -30.55 1.45 -2.58
C GLU A 273 -31.21 1.65 -1.21
N TYR A 274 -31.10 2.82 -0.58
CA TYR A 274 -31.69 3.07 0.73
C TYR A 274 -33.19 3.41 0.67
N ILE A 275 -33.72 3.70 -0.52
CA ILE A 275 -35.10 4.14 -0.73
C ILE A 275 -36.01 2.94 -0.95
N GLY A 276 -36.91 2.67 -0.01
CA GLY A 276 -37.75 1.47 -0.04
C GLY A 276 -38.71 1.46 -1.22
N SER A 277 -39.31 2.60 -1.54
CA SER A 277 -40.31 2.70 -2.61
C SER A 277 -39.73 2.43 -4.01
N LEU A 278 -38.42 2.60 -4.19
CA LEU A 278 -37.71 2.41 -5.46
C LEU A 278 -37.06 1.02 -5.62
N ASN A 279 -37.15 0.16 -4.60
CA ASN A 279 -36.49 -1.15 -4.54
C ASN A 279 -37.43 -2.24 -4.00
N ARG A 280 -38.67 -2.25 -4.49
CA ARG A 280 -39.73 -3.17 -4.01
C ARG A 280 -39.51 -4.63 -4.43
N ASP A 281 -38.58 -4.89 -5.32
CA ASP A 281 -38.18 -6.19 -5.83
C ASP A 281 -37.10 -6.86 -4.96
N LEU A 282 -36.40 -6.10 -4.12
CA LEU A 282 -35.36 -6.62 -3.24
C LEU A 282 -35.93 -7.48 -2.10
N ASP A 283 -35.13 -8.43 -1.62
CA ASP A 283 -35.45 -9.39 -0.55
C ASP A 283 -36.76 -10.16 -0.78
N GLY A 284 -37.09 -10.46 -2.03
CA GLY A 284 -38.35 -11.11 -2.40
C GLY A 284 -39.57 -10.26 -2.04
N GLY A 285 -39.46 -8.94 -2.14
CA GLY A 285 -40.50 -7.98 -1.81
C GLY A 285 -40.58 -7.59 -0.34
N LYS A 286 -39.60 -7.99 0.49
CA LYS A 286 -39.58 -7.69 1.93
C LYS A 286 -38.73 -6.47 2.29
N TYR A 287 -37.95 -5.96 1.34
CA TYR A 287 -37.10 -4.81 1.59
C TYR A 287 -37.94 -3.56 1.85
N ARG A 288 -37.66 -2.87 2.96
CA ARG A 288 -38.41 -1.66 3.38
C ARG A 288 -37.66 -0.36 3.13
N GLY A 289 -36.36 -0.43 2.83
CA GLY A 289 -35.50 0.75 2.84
C GLY A 289 -35.32 1.35 4.24
N TYR A 290 -34.62 2.48 4.27
CA TYR A 290 -34.23 3.20 5.50
C TYR A 290 -34.73 4.65 5.52
N THR A 291 -35.54 5.06 4.53
CA THR A 291 -35.85 6.47 4.27
C THR A 291 -37.35 6.74 4.24
N PRO A 292 -38.09 6.45 5.33
CA PRO A 292 -39.57 6.46 5.32
C PRO A 292 -40.17 7.84 4.96
N PHE A 293 -39.51 8.93 5.34
CA PHE A 293 -39.95 10.28 4.95
C PHE A 293 -39.78 10.53 3.45
N VAL A 294 -38.67 10.09 2.87
CA VAL A 294 -38.44 10.20 1.43
C VAL A 294 -39.43 9.31 0.67
N ASP A 295 -39.67 8.09 1.14
CA ASP A 295 -40.70 7.20 0.56
C ASP A 295 -42.08 7.88 0.55
N SER A 296 -42.43 8.62 1.61
CA SER A 296 -43.66 9.42 1.66
C SER A 296 -43.62 10.65 0.75
N LEU A 297 -42.46 11.26 0.52
CA LEU A 297 -42.33 12.42 -0.35
C LEU A 297 -42.46 12.02 -1.84
N LEU A 298 -41.99 10.83 -2.18
CA LEU A 298 -42.01 10.28 -3.54
C LEU A 298 -43.43 10.08 -4.08
N THR A 299 -44.44 9.88 -3.22
CA THR A 299 -45.85 9.80 -3.64
C THR A 299 -46.44 11.15 -4.05
N HIS A 300 -45.80 12.25 -3.65
CA HIS A 300 -46.24 13.62 -3.89
C HIS A 300 -45.29 14.42 -4.79
N SER A 301 -44.26 13.78 -5.35
CA SER A 301 -43.23 14.44 -6.14
C SER A 301 -42.97 13.73 -7.46
N LEU A 302 -42.43 14.48 -8.43
CA LEU A 302 -41.96 13.92 -9.68
C LEU A 302 -40.61 13.23 -9.43
N THR A 303 -40.56 11.93 -9.70
CA THR A 303 -39.37 11.10 -9.52
C THR A 303 -39.07 10.32 -10.78
N PHE A 304 -37.79 10.12 -11.06
CA PHE A 304 -37.31 9.35 -12.20
C PHE A 304 -36.58 8.09 -11.72
N GLU A 305 -36.96 6.94 -12.28
CA GLU A 305 -36.34 5.65 -11.96
C GLU A 305 -34.85 5.63 -12.32
N TYR A 306 -34.50 6.20 -13.47
CA TYR A 306 -33.12 6.23 -13.98
C TYR A 306 -32.49 7.60 -13.71
N THR A 307 -32.00 7.78 -12.49
CA THR A 307 -31.24 8.95 -12.05
C THR A 307 -29.82 8.52 -11.71
N PHE A 308 -28.85 9.00 -12.48
CA PHE A 308 -27.44 8.67 -12.31
C PHE A 308 -26.66 9.92 -11.91
N ALA A 309 -25.84 9.79 -10.87
CA ALA A 309 -24.84 10.79 -10.55
C ALA A 309 -23.65 10.66 -11.54
N ASN A 310 -22.94 11.76 -11.76
CA ASN A 310 -21.75 11.76 -12.61
C ASN A 310 -20.52 11.13 -11.93
N GLY A 311 -20.64 10.67 -10.68
CA GLY A 311 -19.55 10.11 -9.87
C GLY A 311 -20.05 9.22 -8.75
#